data_AF-A0A3C1LH37-F1
#
_entry.id   AF-A0A3C1LH37-F1
#
_cell.length_a   1.000
_cell.length_b   1.000
_cell.length_c   1.000
_cell.angle_alpha   90.00
_cell.angle_beta   90.00
_cell.angle_gamma   90.00
#
_symmetry.space_group_name_H-M   'P 1'
#
loop_
_entity.id
_entity.type
_entity.pdbx_description
1 polymer ?
#
loop_
_entity_poly.entity_id
_entity_poly.type
_entity_poly.pdbx_seq_one_letter_code
_entity_poly.pdbx_strand_id
1 'polypeptide(L)'
;WAKFGWLYCNDGIWNGQRLLPEGWVKATATPASASKGQYGYQFWLNAGTDATGSNRKYPSAPTDMFWADGYEGQFVAIIPSKQLVIVRLGLSKHPWDEDAMFKAILKAF
;
A
#
# COMPACT_ATOMS: atom_id res chain seq x y z
N TRP A 1 -4.19 -3.98 12.65
CA TRP A 1 -3.88 -3.51 11.28
C TRP A 1 -2.44 -3.06 11.09
N ALA A 2 -1.87 -2.17 11.90
CA ALA A 2 -0.48 -1.72 11.70
C ALA A 2 0.55 -2.87 11.69
N LYS A 3 0.46 -3.81 12.64
CA LYS A 3 1.29 -5.02 12.67
C LYS A 3 1.13 -5.90 11.41
N PHE A 4 -0.10 -5.97 10.88
CA PHE A 4 -0.38 -6.70 9.64
C PHE A 4 0.30 -6.02 8.44
N GLY A 5 0.17 -4.70 8.31
CA GLY A 5 0.90 -3.96 7.28
C GLY A 5 2.42 -4.08 7.44
N TRP A 6 2.92 -4.09 8.68
CA TRP A 6 4.35 -4.23 8.99
C TRP A 6 4.90 -5.58 8.56
N LEU A 7 4.14 -6.67 8.72
CA LEU A 7 4.51 -7.98 8.20
C LEU A 7 4.85 -7.91 6.71
N TYR A 8 4.02 -7.25 5.91
CA TYR A 8 4.27 -7.07 4.48
C TYR A 8 5.38 -6.05 4.20
N CYS A 9 5.43 -4.95 4.96
CA CYS A 9 6.50 -3.95 4.84
C CYS A 9 7.90 -4.57 5.06
N ASN A 10 7.96 -5.64 5.86
CA ASN A 10 9.18 -6.35 6.22
C ASN A 10 9.32 -7.71 5.51
N ASP A 11 8.87 -7.81 4.26
CA ASP A 11 8.98 -9.00 3.39
C ASP A 11 8.45 -10.31 4.05
N GLY A 12 7.41 -10.22 4.86
CA GLY A 12 6.82 -11.37 5.55
C GLY A 12 7.61 -11.87 6.75
N ILE A 13 8.60 -11.10 7.23
CA ILE A 13 9.40 -11.42 8.42
C ILE A 13 8.80 -10.70 9.63
N TRP A 14 8.54 -11.45 10.69
CA TRP A 14 8.08 -10.94 11.98
C TRP A 14 9.03 -11.38 13.09
N ASN A 15 9.62 -10.42 13.81
CA ASN A 15 10.59 -10.68 14.90
C ASN A 15 11.72 -11.64 14.50
N GLY A 16 12.26 -11.50 13.28
CA GLY A 16 13.33 -12.36 12.76
C GLY A 16 12.86 -13.72 12.23
N GLN A 17 11.58 -14.07 12.37
CA GLN A 17 11.00 -15.29 11.80
C GLN A 17 10.25 -14.98 10.51
N ARG A 18 10.56 -15.72 9.44
CA ARG A 18 9.80 -15.67 8.18
C ARG A 18 8.45 -16.38 8.35
N LEU A 19 7.37 -15.65 8.15
CA LEU A 19 5.99 -16.18 8.20
C LEU A 19 5.37 -16.34 6.80
N LEU A 20 5.78 -15.51 5.84
CA LEU A 20 5.36 -15.64 4.44
C LEU A 20 6.52 -16.20 3.60
N PRO A 21 6.25 -17.04 2.58
CA PRO A 21 7.29 -17.54 1.68
C PRO A 21 8.12 -16.41 1.07
N GLU A 22 9.39 -16.70 0.76
CA GLU A 22 10.23 -15.75 0.04
C GLU A 22 9.57 -15.33 -1.28
N GLY A 23 9.63 -14.04 -1.59
CA GLY A 23 9.00 -13.47 -2.79
C GLY A 23 7.48 -13.29 -2.70
N TRP A 24 6.82 -13.72 -1.61
CA TRP A 24 5.36 -13.58 -1.46
C TRP A 24 4.91 -12.12 -1.47
N VAL A 25 5.61 -11.24 -0.76
CA VAL A 25 5.27 -9.81 -0.73
C VAL A 25 5.49 -9.16 -2.10
N LYS A 26 6.59 -9.51 -2.79
CA LYS A 26 6.83 -9.06 -4.16
C LYS A 26 5.70 -9.50 -5.10
N ALA A 27 5.29 -10.76 -5.02
CA ALA A 27 4.16 -11.28 -5.80
C ALA A 27 2.84 -10.56 -5.44
N THR A 28 2.63 -10.24 -4.16
CA THR A 28 1.47 -9.48 -3.69
C THR A 28 1.38 -8.10 -4.33
N ALA A 29 2.52 -7.42 -4.47
CA ALA A 29 2.63 -6.10 -5.10
C ALA A 29 2.78 -6.15 -6.64
N THR A 30 2.69 -7.34 -7.24
CA THR A 30 2.75 -7.50 -8.70
C THR A 30 1.34 -7.47 -9.29
N PRO A 31 1.07 -6.69 -10.35
CA PRO A 31 -0.24 -6.66 -10.96
C PRO A 31 -0.71 -8.03 -11.45
N ALA A 32 -1.95 -8.38 -11.12
CA ALA A 32 -2.64 -9.49 -11.73
C ALA A 32 -3.00 -9.15 -13.18
N SER A 33 -2.98 -10.14 -14.08
CA SER A 33 -3.17 -9.95 -15.53
C SER A 33 -4.46 -9.20 -15.90
N ALA A 34 -5.56 -9.49 -15.21
CA ALA A 34 -6.86 -8.87 -15.46
C ALA A 34 -7.06 -7.52 -14.72
N SER A 35 -6.11 -7.09 -13.90
CA SER A 35 -6.25 -5.89 -13.04
C SER A 35 -5.99 -4.57 -13.74
N LYS A 36 -5.52 -4.60 -15.00
CA LYS A 36 -5.04 -3.42 -15.73
C LYS A 36 -3.96 -2.64 -14.96
N GLY A 37 -3.12 -3.32 -14.18
CA GLY A 37 -2.03 -2.69 -13.42
C GLY A 37 -2.41 -2.21 -12.02
N GLN A 38 -3.68 -2.32 -11.62
CA GLN A 38 -4.20 -1.67 -10.41
C GLN A 38 -4.30 -2.57 -9.18
N TYR A 39 -4.20 -3.89 -9.36
CA TYR A 39 -4.51 -4.87 -8.31
C TYR A 39 -3.60 -6.09 -8.39
N GLY A 40 -3.12 -6.55 -7.25
CA GLY A 40 -2.28 -7.75 -7.10
C GLY A 40 -3.02 -8.85 -6.34
N TYR A 41 -2.33 -9.49 -5.40
CA TYR A 41 -2.91 -10.58 -4.59
C TYR A 41 -3.80 -10.05 -3.46
N GLN A 42 -4.99 -9.56 -3.79
CA GLN A 42 -5.93 -8.93 -2.85
C GLN A 42 -5.46 -7.58 -2.28
N PHE A 43 -4.55 -6.91 -2.98
CA PHE A 43 -4.09 -5.56 -2.64
C PHE A 43 -4.21 -4.65 -3.86
N TRP A 44 -4.57 -3.40 -3.61
CA TRP A 44 -4.47 -2.33 -4.58
C TRP A 44 -3.01 -1.87 -4.72
N LEU A 45 -2.65 -1.39 -5.90
CA LEU A 45 -1.29 -1.03 -6.27
C LEU A 45 -1.19 0.45 -6.69
N ASN A 46 -0.12 1.12 -6.26
CA ASN A 46 0.15 2.52 -6.63
C ASN A 46 1.23 2.65 -7.72
N ALA A 47 1.61 1.54 -8.36
CA ALA A 47 2.66 1.51 -9.37
C ALA A 47 2.32 2.37 -10.61
N GLY A 48 1.03 2.64 -10.83
CA GLY A 48 0.54 3.17 -12.11
C GLY A 48 0.44 2.06 -13.15
N THR A 49 -0.17 2.39 -14.29
CA THR A 49 -0.41 1.42 -15.38
C THR A 49 0.43 1.71 -16.62
N ASP A 50 1.25 2.77 -16.60
CA ASP A 50 2.20 3.12 -17.65
C ASP A 50 3.65 3.04 -17.12
N ALA A 51 4.61 3.11 -18.03
CA ALA A 51 6.04 2.99 -17.68
C ALA A 51 6.55 4.12 -16.78
N THR A 52 5.84 5.24 -16.70
CA THR A 52 6.21 6.41 -15.90
C THR A 52 5.61 6.36 -14.49
N GLY A 53 4.60 5.51 -14.27
CA GLY A 53 3.79 5.47 -13.07
C GLY A 53 3.01 6.76 -12.79
N SER A 54 2.91 7.67 -13.77
CA SER A 54 2.34 9.02 -13.57
C SER A 54 0.83 9.02 -13.38
N ASN A 55 0.15 7.97 -13.86
CA ASN A 55 -1.29 7.79 -13.78
C ASN A 55 -1.78 7.01 -12.55
N ARG A 56 -0.98 6.99 -11.47
CA ARG A 56 -1.30 6.29 -10.21
C ARG A 56 -2.38 7.01 -9.39
N LYS A 57 -3.10 6.24 -8.56
CA LYS A 57 -4.20 6.75 -7.71
C LYS A 57 -3.74 7.79 -6.70
N TYR A 58 -2.57 7.60 -6.10
CA TYR A 58 -2.00 8.50 -5.10
C TYR A 58 -0.66 9.06 -5.60
N PRO A 59 -0.67 10.16 -6.38
CA PRO A 59 0.54 10.75 -6.95
C PRO A 59 1.56 11.20 -5.91
N SER A 60 1.10 11.60 -4.71
CA SER A 60 1.97 12.04 -3.63
C SER A 60 2.67 10.88 -2.91
N ALA A 61 2.22 9.64 -3.12
CA ALA A 61 2.83 8.44 -2.55
C ALA A 61 3.77 7.73 -3.54
N PRO A 62 4.78 6.98 -3.05
CA PRO A 62 5.67 6.19 -3.90
C PRO A 62 4.96 5.15 -4.76
N THR A 63 5.59 4.76 -5.87
CA THR A 63 5.06 3.75 -6.79
C THR A 63 5.07 2.34 -6.21
N ASP A 64 5.93 2.06 -5.23
CA ASP A 64 5.96 0.78 -4.52
C ASP A 64 4.93 0.70 -3.38
N MET A 65 4.09 1.73 -3.20
CA MET A 65 2.98 1.65 -2.27
C MET A 65 1.93 0.65 -2.77
N PHE A 66 1.48 -0.21 -1.88
CA PHE A 66 0.31 -1.06 -2.06
C PHE A 66 -0.54 -1.00 -0.79
N TRP A 67 -1.84 -1.28 -0.92
CA TRP A 67 -2.74 -1.08 0.21
C TRP A 67 -3.96 -1.99 0.18
N ALA A 68 -4.57 -2.15 1.35
CA ALA A 68 -5.90 -2.72 1.51
C ALA A 68 -6.88 -1.59 1.83
N ASP A 69 -7.99 -1.53 1.10
CA ASP A 69 -9.12 -0.62 1.35
C ASP A 69 -10.25 -1.37 2.07
N GLY A 70 -10.89 -0.70 3.01
CA GLY A 70 -12.07 -1.17 3.72
C GLY A 70 -13.21 -0.15 3.67
N TYR A 71 -14.42 -0.62 4.00
CA TYR A 71 -15.61 0.21 4.02
C TYR A 71 -15.43 1.45 4.93
N GLU A 72 -16.03 2.58 4.53
CA GLU A 72 -16.01 3.87 5.24
C GLU A 72 -14.62 4.53 5.42
N GLY A 73 -13.71 4.28 4.48
CA GLY A 73 -12.41 4.95 4.41
C GLY A 73 -11.36 4.34 5.34
N GLN A 74 -11.54 3.09 5.70
CA GLN A 74 -10.50 2.30 6.35
C GLN A 74 -9.43 1.97 5.32
N PHE A 75 -8.15 2.13 5.67
CA PHE A 75 -7.07 1.64 4.81
C PHE A 75 -5.83 1.24 5.60
N VAL A 76 -5.06 0.34 5.01
CA VAL A 76 -3.70 -0.03 5.44
C VAL A 76 -2.77 0.16 4.25
N ALA A 77 -2.01 1.25 4.24
CA ALA A 77 -1.03 1.55 3.20
C ALA A 77 0.35 1.09 3.65
N ILE A 78 1.06 0.40 2.74
CA ILE A 78 2.36 -0.22 2.99
C ILE A 78 3.33 0.36 1.96
N ILE A 79 4.43 0.95 2.44
CA ILE A 79 5.42 1.63 1.61
C ILE A 79 6.81 1.07 1.96
N PRO A 80 7.23 -0.05 1.32
CA PRO A 80 8.50 -0.71 1.63
C PRO A 80 9.72 0.20 1.51
N SER A 81 9.80 1.02 0.46
CA SER A 81 10.90 1.95 0.21
C SER A 81 11.10 3.00 1.30
N LYS A 82 10.08 3.21 2.14
CA LYS A 82 10.10 4.14 3.28
C LYS A 82 10.09 3.42 4.63
N GLN A 83 10.07 2.09 4.65
CA GLN A 83 9.80 1.29 5.85
C GLN A 83 8.61 1.85 6.66
N LEU A 84 7.53 2.17 5.95
CA LEU A 84 6.41 2.92 6.49
C LEU A 84 5.10 2.17 6.29
N VAL A 85 4.30 2.13 7.35
CA VAL A 85 2.92 1.65 7.32
C VAL A 85 2.02 2.74 7.87
N ILE A 86 1.01 3.12 7.08
CA ILE A 86 0.00 4.09 7.49
C ILE A 86 -1.32 3.34 7.63
N VAL A 87 -1.96 3.49 8.78
CA VAL A 87 -3.27 2.90 9.04
C VAL A 87 -4.24 4.00 9.39
N ARG A 88 -5.37 4.02 8.70
CA ARG A 88 -6.54 4.79 9.10
C ARG A 88 -7.69 3.85 9.37
N LEU A 89 -8.31 4.04 10.54
CA LEU A 89 -9.61 3.47 10.85
C LEU A 89 -10.63 4.59 10.68
N GLY A 90 -11.58 4.39 9.77
CA GLY A 90 -12.49 5.43 9.33
C GLY A 90 -13.95 5.08 9.60
N LEU A 91 -14.72 6.10 9.97
CA LEU A 91 -16.16 6.20 9.77
C LEU A 91 -16.37 7.48 8.94
N SER A 92 -16.05 7.42 7.64
CA SER A 92 -16.04 8.59 6.78
C SER A 92 -17.47 8.99 6.40
N LYS A 93 -18.04 9.94 7.16
CA LYS A 93 -19.35 10.53 6.86
C LYS A 93 -19.31 11.58 5.75
N HIS A 94 -18.11 12.00 5.37
CA HIS A 94 -17.82 12.95 4.30
C HIS A 94 -16.61 12.46 3.49
N PRO A 95 -16.43 12.93 2.24
CA PRO A 95 -15.22 12.64 1.46
C PRO A 95 -13.96 12.96 2.24
N TRP A 96 -13.01 12.04 2.24
CA TRP A 96 -11.70 12.19 2.84
C TRP A 96 -10.66 12.30 1.72
N ASP A 97 -9.67 13.17 1.88
CA ASP A 97 -8.58 13.31 0.92
C ASP A 97 -7.38 12.47 1.40
N GLU A 98 -7.31 11.21 0.93
CA GLU A 98 -6.21 10.32 1.27
C GLU A 98 -4.86 10.81 0.73
N ASP A 99 -4.81 11.38 -0.48
CA ASP A 99 -3.53 11.81 -1.09
C ASP A 99 -2.92 13.01 -0.34
N ALA A 100 -3.74 13.97 0.09
CA ALA A 100 -3.28 15.08 0.92
C ALA A 100 -2.70 14.59 2.26
N MET A 101 -3.32 13.58 2.87
CA MET A 101 -2.79 12.95 4.09
C MET A 101 -1.46 12.22 3.81
N PHE A 102 -1.36 11.45 2.72
CA PHE A 102 -0.10 10.80 2.33
C PHE A 102 1.01 11.84 2.11
N LYS A 103 0.71 12.93 1.38
CA LYS A 103 1.64 14.04 1.15
C LYS A 103 2.13 14.67 2.46
N ALA A 104 1.23 14.91 3.40
CA ALA A 104 1.56 15.52 4.69
C ALA A 104 2.48 14.61 5.53
N ILE A 105 2.19 13.32 5.59
CA ILE A 105 2.99 12.34 6.33
C ILE A 105 4.36 12.16 5.68
N LEU A 106 4.41 11.99 4.35
CA LEU A 106 5.65 11.72 3.63
C LEU A 106 6.60 12.91 3.61
N LYS A 107 6.12 14.14 3.83
CA LYS A 107 6.97 15.33 3.98
C LYS A 107 7.82 15.30 5.26
N ALA A 108 7.46 14.48 6.25
CA ALA A 108 8.19 14.37 7.51
C ALA A 108 9.40 13.42 7.45
N PHE A 109 9.67 12.80 6.30
CA PHE A 109 10.75 11.83 6.05
C PHE A 109 11.52 12.19 4.79
#